data_AF-A0A938SVA6-F1
#
_entry.id   AF-A0A938SVA6-F1
#
_cell.length_a   1.000
_cell.length_b   1.000
_cell.length_c   1.000
_cell.angle_alpha   90.00
_cell.angle_beta   90.00
_cell.angle_gamma   90.00
#
_symmetry.space_group_name_H-M   'P 1'
#
loop_
_entity.id
_entity.type
_entity.pdbx_description
1 polymer ?
#
loop_
_entity_poly.entity_id
_entity_poly.type
_entity_poly.pdbx_seq_one_letter_code
_entity_poly.pdbx_strand_id
1 'polypeptide(L)'
;MAIAHLVFRNSIRALLALAALSAGGFAPLQAPPTVSSVFPLSGPAVGGTTITLTGTNLAGATDVWVGTTPATTFTVVSSTTVTAVTPAGTGSGVVKVRTPDGDGILLGSVFTYIDAPTITAAPDGVWPSAGPTVGGMPFIVEGTDLTGATLVTVGGVPATGVV
;
A
#
# COMPACT_ATOMS: atom_id res chain seq x y z
N MET A 1 48.15 46.51 -30.65
CA MET A 1 47.25 47.52 -30.06
C MET A 1 45.82 47.06 -30.29
N ALA A 2 44.95 47.12 -29.26
CA ALA A 2 43.58 46.54 -29.08
C ALA A 2 43.58 45.03 -28.66
N ILE A 3 43.23 44.59 -27.42
CA ILE A 3 42.06 44.73 -26.49
C ILE A 3 40.83 43.94 -27.03
N ALA A 4 40.59 42.67 -26.64
CA ALA A 4 39.95 42.08 -25.43
C ALA A 4 38.42 41.89 -25.52
N HIS A 5 37.91 40.65 -25.34
CA HIS A 5 36.75 40.33 -24.48
C HIS A 5 36.53 38.79 -24.36
N LEU A 6 36.52 38.36 -23.09
CA LEU A 6 36.39 37.02 -22.54
C LEU A 6 34.90 36.63 -22.42
N VAL A 7 34.48 35.43 -22.85
CA VAL A 7 33.42 34.68 -22.14
C VAL A 7 33.70 33.16 -22.15
N PHE A 8 33.91 32.68 -20.93
CA PHE A 8 33.94 31.31 -20.42
C PHE A 8 32.61 30.54 -20.69
N ARG A 9 32.63 29.25 -21.08
CA ARG A 9 31.89 28.14 -20.40
C ARG A 9 31.75 26.83 -21.20
N ASN A 10 32.13 25.76 -20.51
CA ASN A 10 31.57 24.41 -20.50
C ASN A 10 31.78 23.43 -21.67
N SER A 11 32.95 22.82 -21.62
CA SER A 11 33.18 21.41 -21.95
C SER A 11 32.37 20.49 -21.01
N ILE A 12 31.23 19.94 -21.44
CA ILE A 12 30.67 18.72 -20.86
C ILE A 12 30.19 17.80 -21.98
N ARG A 13 30.94 16.72 -22.16
CA ARG A 13 30.57 15.55 -22.93
C ARG A 13 29.37 14.88 -22.25
N ALA A 14 28.19 14.90 -22.86
CA ALA A 14 27.14 13.93 -22.58
C ALA A 14 26.99 13.03 -23.80
N LEU A 15 27.79 11.97 -23.81
CA LEU A 15 27.66 10.81 -24.67
C LEU A 15 26.42 10.04 -24.21
N LEU A 16 25.32 10.04 -24.96
CA LEU A 16 24.38 8.91 -24.99
C LEU A 16 23.65 8.92 -26.34
N ALA A 17 23.85 7.82 -27.08
CA ALA A 17 23.42 7.65 -28.45
C ALA A 17 21.97 7.12 -28.56
N LEU A 18 21.28 7.61 -29.58
CA LEU A 18 20.48 6.87 -30.57
C LEU A 18 19.32 5.97 -30.12
N ALA A 19 18.10 6.48 -30.31
CA ALA A 19 17.03 5.74 -31.00
C ALA A 19 16.23 6.72 -31.87
N ALA A 20 16.19 6.48 -33.18
CA ALA A 20 15.32 7.19 -34.10
C ALA A 20 13.87 6.75 -33.87
N LEU A 21 12.91 7.68 -33.87
CA LEU A 21 11.50 7.33 -34.08
C LEU A 21 11.03 7.97 -35.39
N SER A 22 10.65 7.07 -36.30
CA SER A 22 10.04 7.32 -37.59
C SER A 22 8.84 8.25 -37.52
N ALA A 23 8.62 9.04 -38.56
CA ALA A 23 7.43 9.85 -38.75
C ALA A 23 6.14 9.01 -38.61
N GLY A 24 5.40 9.21 -37.52
CA GLY A 24 4.12 8.58 -37.26
C GLY A 24 3.45 9.20 -36.04
N GLY A 25 2.56 10.17 -36.28
CA GLY A 25 1.56 10.66 -35.32
C GLY A 25 2.12 11.28 -34.02
N PHE A 26 2.15 12.60 -33.93
CA PHE A 26 2.24 13.26 -32.63
C PHE A 26 0.92 13.01 -31.88
N ALA A 27 0.85 11.94 -31.08
CA ALA A 27 -0.14 11.86 -30.02
C ALA A 27 0.10 13.04 -29.05
N PRO A 28 -0.96 13.66 -28.50
CA PRO A 28 -0.77 14.69 -27.49
C PRO A 28 0.05 14.10 -26.33
N LEU A 29 1.12 14.79 -25.93
CA LEU A 29 1.88 14.45 -24.73
C LEU A 29 0.95 14.63 -23.52
N GLN A 30 0.32 13.53 -23.09
CA GLN A 30 -0.51 13.53 -21.90
C GLN A 30 0.40 13.59 -20.67
N ALA A 31 0.03 14.42 -19.69
CA ALA A 31 0.82 14.56 -18.48
C ALA A 31 0.82 13.24 -17.70
N PRO A 32 1.93 12.91 -16.99
CA PRO A 32 1.99 11.69 -16.20
C PRO A 32 0.87 11.68 -15.15
N PRO A 33 0.43 10.48 -14.72
CA PRO A 33 -0.56 10.33 -13.68
C PRO A 33 -0.04 10.88 -12.36
N THR A 34 -0.94 11.44 -11.55
CA THR A 34 -0.64 11.78 -10.16
C THR A 34 -1.61 11.05 -9.25
N VAL A 35 -1.12 10.61 -8.09
CA VAL A 35 -1.96 10.01 -7.04
C VAL A 35 -1.87 10.94 -5.84
N SER A 36 -3.02 11.50 -5.44
CA SER A 36 -3.11 12.47 -4.35
C SER A 36 -3.57 11.86 -3.05
N SER A 37 -4.38 10.79 -3.08
CA SER A 37 -4.80 10.11 -1.85
C SER A 37 -5.18 8.65 -2.10
N VAL A 38 -5.17 7.88 -1.01
CA VAL A 38 -5.69 6.51 -0.93
C VAL A 38 -6.59 6.39 0.29
N PHE A 39 -7.72 5.69 0.15
CA PHE A 39 -8.62 5.37 1.25
C PHE A 39 -9.23 3.98 1.09
N PRO A 40 -9.27 3.13 2.13
CA PRO A 40 -8.65 3.32 3.44
C PRO A 40 -7.11 3.31 3.39
N LEU A 41 -6.47 3.86 4.43
CA LEU A 41 -5.00 3.88 4.60
C LEU A 41 -4.46 2.61 5.29
N SER A 42 -5.34 1.69 5.69
CA SER A 42 -4.94 0.44 6.32
C SER A 42 -5.92 -0.69 6.02
N GLY A 43 -5.44 -1.91 6.20
CA GLY A 43 -6.24 -3.13 6.05
C GLY A 43 -5.48 -4.37 6.50
N PRO A 44 -6.11 -5.56 6.46
CA PRO A 44 -5.52 -6.79 6.95
C PRO A 44 -4.28 -7.21 6.15
N ALA A 45 -3.27 -7.79 6.81
CA ALA A 45 -2.06 -8.34 6.18
C ALA A 45 -2.34 -9.45 5.15
N VAL A 46 -3.47 -10.15 5.30
CA VAL A 46 -3.93 -11.13 4.31
C VAL A 46 -4.39 -10.50 2.98
N GLY A 47 -4.49 -9.18 2.91
CA GLY A 47 -4.97 -8.46 1.73
C GLY A 47 -6.48 -8.46 1.57
N GLY A 48 -6.96 -8.13 0.38
CA GLY A 48 -8.40 -8.11 0.04
C GLY A 48 -9.11 -6.81 0.39
N THR A 49 -8.39 -5.78 0.84
CA THR A 49 -8.99 -4.47 1.12
C THR A 49 -9.21 -3.72 -0.20
N THR A 50 -10.44 -3.29 -0.46
CA THR A 50 -10.72 -2.41 -1.59
C THR A 50 -10.31 -0.98 -1.23
N ILE A 51 -9.27 -0.49 -1.88
CA ILE A 51 -8.76 0.88 -1.75
C ILE A 51 -9.24 1.74 -2.93
N THR A 52 -9.56 2.99 -2.63
CA THR A 52 -9.91 4.02 -3.61
C THR A 52 -8.75 4.99 -3.71
N LEU A 53 -8.24 5.17 -4.93
CA LEU A 53 -7.17 6.09 -5.28
C LEU A 53 -7.77 7.28 -5.99
N THR A 54 -7.43 8.48 -5.54
CA THR A 54 -7.80 9.71 -6.22
C THR A 54 -6.58 10.46 -6.73
N GLY A 55 -6.73 11.12 -7.87
CA GLY A 55 -5.60 11.71 -8.58
C GLY A 55 -5.98 12.36 -9.90
N THR A 56 -5.03 12.44 -10.82
CA THR A 56 -5.23 12.96 -12.18
C THR A 56 -4.60 12.04 -13.22
N ASN A 57 -5.13 12.08 -14.45
CA ASN A 57 -4.69 11.27 -15.60
C ASN A 57 -4.66 9.75 -15.33
N LEU A 58 -5.57 9.24 -14.50
CA LEU A 58 -5.65 7.83 -14.13
C LEU A 58 -6.44 6.96 -15.13
N ALA A 59 -7.01 7.56 -16.18
CA ALA A 59 -7.87 6.87 -17.15
C ALA A 59 -7.15 5.71 -17.87
N GLY A 60 -5.84 5.85 -18.07
CA GLY A 60 -4.98 4.85 -18.72
C GLY A 60 -4.24 3.94 -17.75
N ALA A 61 -4.73 3.74 -16.52
CA ALA A 61 -4.02 2.89 -15.56
C ALA A 61 -3.88 1.45 -16.08
N THR A 62 -2.64 0.96 -16.16
CA THR A 62 -2.30 -0.41 -16.58
C THR A 62 -1.91 -1.28 -15.39
N ASP A 63 -1.33 -0.68 -14.35
CA ASP A 63 -1.01 -1.38 -13.10
C ASP A 63 -1.25 -0.50 -11.88
N VAL A 64 -1.59 -1.12 -10.76
CA VAL A 64 -1.61 -0.50 -9.43
C VAL A 64 -0.74 -1.34 -8.50
N TRP A 65 0.06 -0.68 -7.67
CA TRP A 65 0.99 -1.32 -6.75
C TRP A 65 0.80 -0.79 -5.34
N VAL A 66 0.92 -1.68 -4.35
CA VAL A 66 0.96 -1.33 -2.93
C VAL A 66 2.31 -1.80 -2.39
N GLY A 67 3.20 -0.85 -2.13
CA GLY A 67 4.61 -1.11 -1.85
C GLY A 67 5.29 -1.71 -3.08
N THR A 68 5.81 -2.93 -2.94
CA THR A 68 6.48 -3.69 -4.01
C THR A 68 5.60 -4.74 -4.66
N THR A 69 4.34 -4.89 -4.22
CA THR A 69 3.44 -5.96 -4.68
C THR A 69 2.32 -5.37 -5.54
N PRO A 70 2.02 -5.95 -6.72
CA PRO A 70 0.92 -5.47 -7.54
C PRO A 70 -0.42 -5.74 -6.86
N ALA A 71 -1.40 -4.86 -7.08
CA ALA A 71 -2.78 -5.07 -6.68
C ALA A 71 -3.34 -6.34 -7.35
N THR A 72 -4.19 -7.08 -6.64
CA THR A 72 -4.77 -8.33 -7.16
C THR A 72 -5.74 -8.05 -8.30
N THR A 73 -6.50 -6.97 -8.18
CA THR A 73 -7.38 -6.43 -9.22
C THR A 73 -7.45 -4.91 -9.08
N PHE A 74 -7.79 -4.22 -10.16
CA PHE A 74 -8.14 -2.81 -10.12
C PHE A 74 -9.19 -2.48 -11.17
N THR A 75 -9.86 -1.35 -10.99
CA THR A 75 -10.88 -0.83 -11.90
C THR A 75 -10.71 0.67 -11.98
N VAL A 76 -10.58 1.17 -13.21
CA VAL A 76 -10.58 2.60 -13.48
C VAL A 76 -12.02 3.08 -13.49
N VAL A 77 -12.39 3.91 -12.50
CA VAL A 77 -13.73 4.48 -12.39
C VAL A 77 -13.83 5.75 -13.25
N SER A 78 -12.77 6.56 -13.25
CA SER A 78 -12.67 7.80 -14.03
C SER A 78 -11.21 8.19 -14.25
N SER A 79 -10.97 9.30 -14.97
CA SER A 79 -9.62 9.88 -15.11
C SER A 79 -9.01 10.39 -13.80
N THR A 80 -9.78 10.44 -12.71
CA THR A 80 -9.34 10.92 -11.41
C THR A 80 -9.56 9.90 -10.29
N THR A 81 -10.10 8.71 -10.60
CA THR A 81 -10.45 7.71 -9.58
C THR A 81 -10.20 6.30 -10.09
N VAL A 82 -9.46 5.53 -9.29
CA VAL A 82 -9.18 4.10 -9.51
C VAL A 82 -9.46 3.36 -8.22
N THR A 83 -10.22 2.26 -8.29
CA THR A 83 -10.35 1.32 -7.16
C THR A 83 -9.42 0.15 -7.38
N ALA A 84 -8.74 -0.31 -6.34
CA ALA A 84 -7.85 -1.46 -6.41
C ALA A 84 -8.04 -2.36 -5.18
N VAL A 85 -7.74 -3.65 -5.31
CA VAL A 85 -7.78 -4.60 -4.20
C VAL A 85 -6.36 -4.90 -3.75
N THR A 86 -6.08 -4.69 -2.47
CA THR A 86 -4.74 -4.88 -1.90
C THR A 86 -4.34 -6.37 -1.96
N PRO A 87 -3.09 -6.68 -2.30
CA PRO A 87 -2.55 -8.02 -2.16
C PRO A 87 -2.30 -8.36 -0.69
N ALA A 88 -1.97 -9.62 -0.42
CA ALA A 88 -1.36 -9.96 0.86
C ALA A 88 -0.01 -9.25 0.99
N GLY A 89 0.29 -8.74 2.19
CA GLY A 89 1.49 -7.95 2.44
C GLY A 89 1.69 -7.67 3.93
N THR A 90 2.83 -7.09 4.26
CA THR A 90 3.24 -6.79 5.64
C THR A 90 3.80 -5.38 5.73
N GLY A 91 3.64 -4.73 6.89
CA GLY A 91 4.17 -3.38 7.12
C GLY A 91 3.49 -2.31 6.27
N SER A 92 4.23 -1.26 5.90
CA SER A 92 3.70 -0.14 5.12
C SER A 92 4.26 -0.09 3.71
N GLY A 93 3.39 0.21 2.74
CA GLY A 93 3.74 0.31 1.32
C GLY A 93 3.25 1.62 0.69
N VAL A 94 4.12 2.26 -0.10
CA VAL A 94 3.74 3.40 -0.94
C VAL A 94 2.82 2.91 -2.05
N VAL A 95 1.76 3.66 -2.35
CA VAL A 95 0.86 3.32 -3.45
C VAL A 95 1.31 3.98 -4.74
N LYS A 96 1.32 3.20 -5.83
CA LYS A 96 1.69 3.65 -7.16
C LYS A 96 0.66 3.20 -8.20
N VAL A 97 0.34 4.08 -9.15
CA VAL A 97 -0.42 3.78 -10.35
C VAL A 97 0.50 3.96 -11.56
N ARG A 98 0.52 2.99 -12.47
CA ARG A 98 1.25 3.06 -13.74
C ARG A 98 0.26 3.28 -14.88
N THR A 99 0.64 4.15 -15.80
CA THR A 99 -0.04 4.38 -17.08
C THR A 99 1.00 4.34 -18.21
N PRO A 100 0.60 4.28 -19.49
CA PRO A 100 1.52 4.44 -20.62
C PRO A 100 2.30 5.77 -20.58
N ASP A 101 1.74 6.80 -19.94
CA ASP A 101 2.33 8.14 -19.83
C ASP A 101 3.33 8.26 -18.65
N GLY A 102 3.43 7.21 -17.81
CA GLY A 102 4.37 7.15 -16.69
C GLY A 102 3.77 6.63 -15.38
N ASP A 103 4.55 6.79 -14.30
CA ASP A 103 4.20 6.36 -12.94
C ASP A 103 3.70 7.54 -12.09
N GLY A 104 2.55 7.35 -11.44
CA GLY A 104 1.97 8.25 -10.46
C GLY A 104 2.14 7.66 -9.08
N ILE A 105 2.91 8.32 -8.24
CA ILE A 105 3.28 7.83 -6.91
C ILE A 105 2.58 8.69 -5.86
N LEU A 106 1.96 8.05 -4.88
CA LEU A 106 1.42 8.75 -3.72
C LEU A 106 2.57 9.16 -2.79
N LEU A 107 2.94 10.43 -2.84
CA LEU A 107 4.00 10.99 -1.99
C LEU A 107 3.38 11.50 -0.67
N GLY A 108 3.97 11.13 0.47
CA GLY A 108 3.56 11.61 1.79
C GLY A 108 2.45 10.80 2.46
N SER A 109 2.01 9.69 1.88
CA SER A 109 1.08 8.74 2.51
C SER A 109 1.40 7.30 2.08
N VAL A 110 1.12 6.35 2.96
CA VAL A 110 1.36 4.92 2.75
C VAL A 110 0.14 4.13 3.17
N PHE A 111 -0.05 2.97 2.56
CA PHE A 111 -1.00 1.97 3.03
C PHE A 111 -0.32 1.06 4.05
N THR A 112 -0.95 0.78 5.18
CA THR A 112 -0.39 -0.06 6.25
C THR A 112 -1.19 -1.35 6.42
N TYR A 113 -0.48 -2.48 6.30
CA TYR A 113 -1.01 -3.80 6.62
C TYR A 113 -1.00 -4.01 8.13
N ILE A 114 -2.13 -4.44 8.67
CA ILE A 114 -2.33 -4.77 10.07
C ILE A 114 -2.42 -6.29 10.17
N ASP A 115 -1.51 -6.88 10.94
CA ASP A 115 -1.50 -8.32 11.22
C ASP A 115 -2.74 -8.71 12.03
N ALA A 116 -3.23 -9.93 11.78
CA ALA A 116 -4.31 -10.48 12.58
C ALA A 116 -3.79 -10.81 13.99
N PRO A 117 -4.58 -10.61 15.06
CA PRO A 117 -4.20 -11.03 16.39
C PRO A 117 -3.95 -12.54 16.40
N THR A 118 -2.86 -12.95 17.04
CA THR A 118 -2.56 -14.37 17.24
C THR A 118 -2.60 -14.71 18.72
N ILE A 119 -3.12 -15.89 19.04
CA ILE A 119 -3.10 -16.43 20.41
C ILE A 119 -2.01 -17.49 20.45
N THR A 120 -1.14 -17.41 21.46
CA THR A 120 -0.18 -18.49 21.74
C THR A 120 -0.98 -19.72 22.16
N ALA A 121 -0.68 -20.87 21.56
CA ALA A 121 -1.44 -22.08 21.86
C ALA A 121 -1.29 -22.50 23.35
N ALA A 122 -2.34 -23.12 23.89
CA ALA A 122 -2.24 -23.78 25.19
C ALA A 122 -1.15 -24.89 25.15
N PRO A 123 -0.45 -25.16 26.27
CA PRO A 123 -0.73 -24.65 27.62
C PRO A 123 -0.14 -23.28 27.92
N ASP A 124 0.79 -22.78 27.11
CA ASP A 124 1.61 -21.62 27.48
C ASP A 124 0.87 -20.29 27.24
N GLY A 125 -0.01 -20.23 26.24
CA GLY A 125 -0.73 -19.00 25.92
C GLY A 125 -2.11 -18.83 26.55
N VAL A 126 -2.56 -19.79 27.37
CA VAL A 126 -3.80 -19.65 28.14
C VAL A 126 -3.56 -20.17 29.55
N TRP A 127 -3.58 -19.27 30.54
CA TRP A 127 -3.34 -19.65 31.93
C TRP A 127 -4.43 -19.13 32.87
N PRO A 128 -5.04 -20.00 33.70
CA PRO A 128 -4.84 -21.45 33.74
C PRO A 128 -5.44 -22.15 32.51
N SER A 129 -4.79 -23.23 32.06
CA SER A 129 -5.19 -23.96 30.84
C SER A 129 -6.41 -24.88 31.02
N ALA A 130 -6.96 -24.92 32.24
CA ALA A 130 -8.19 -25.63 32.57
C ALA A 130 -8.94 -24.90 33.68
N GLY A 131 -10.26 -25.06 33.70
CA GLY A 131 -11.14 -24.47 34.70
C GLY A 131 -12.47 -25.22 34.81
N PRO A 132 -13.38 -24.78 35.71
CA PRO A 132 -14.68 -25.40 35.91
C PRO A 132 -15.56 -25.34 34.66
N THR A 133 -16.33 -26.40 34.38
CA THR A 133 -17.32 -26.42 33.28
C THR A 133 -18.47 -25.43 33.46
N VAL A 134 -18.66 -24.91 34.68
CA VAL A 134 -19.66 -23.87 35.01
C VAL A 134 -19.15 -22.46 34.63
N GLY A 135 -17.86 -22.30 34.33
CA GLY A 135 -17.23 -20.99 34.08
C GLY A 135 -16.96 -20.19 35.36
N GLY A 136 -16.66 -18.90 35.21
CA GLY A 136 -16.41 -17.97 36.32
C GLY A 136 -14.97 -17.88 36.81
N MET A 137 -14.07 -18.69 36.27
CA MET A 137 -12.63 -18.60 36.56
C MET A 137 -11.99 -17.57 35.61
N PRO A 138 -11.24 -16.56 36.13
CA PRO A 138 -10.45 -15.69 35.27
C PRO A 138 -9.31 -16.46 34.63
N PHE A 139 -8.97 -16.11 33.40
CA PHE A 139 -7.83 -16.64 32.67
C PHE A 139 -7.10 -15.53 31.93
N ILE A 140 -5.83 -15.76 31.68
CA ILE A 140 -4.94 -14.90 30.91
C ILE A 140 -4.79 -15.53 29.54
N VAL A 141 -4.83 -14.70 28.50
CA VAL A 141 -4.49 -15.08 27.13
C VAL A 141 -3.22 -14.33 26.74
N GLU A 142 -2.20 -15.07 26.35
CA GLU A 142 -0.99 -14.51 25.77
C GLU A 142 -1.02 -14.68 24.25
N GLY A 143 -0.47 -13.69 23.55
CA GLY A 143 -0.51 -13.64 22.09
C GLY A 143 0.11 -12.36 21.56
N THR A 144 0.05 -12.18 20.25
CA THR A 144 0.49 -10.94 19.59
C THR A 144 -0.70 -10.12 19.13
N ASP A 145 -0.53 -8.80 19.11
CA ASP A 145 -1.50 -7.84 18.56
C ASP A 145 -2.90 -7.91 19.19
N LEU A 146 -2.97 -8.32 20.46
CA LEU A 146 -4.22 -8.45 21.22
C LEU A 146 -4.79 -7.10 21.72
N THR A 147 -4.10 -5.98 21.52
CA THR A 147 -4.50 -4.65 22.05
C THR A 147 -5.83 -4.12 21.52
N GLY A 148 -6.33 -4.66 20.41
CA GLY A 148 -7.66 -4.36 19.85
C GLY A 148 -8.70 -5.46 20.08
N ALA A 149 -8.36 -6.54 20.77
CA ALA A 149 -9.27 -7.65 21.01
C ALA A 149 -10.36 -7.24 22.01
N THR A 150 -11.62 -7.29 21.57
CA THR A 150 -12.80 -6.96 22.41
C THR A 150 -13.65 -8.18 22.75
N LEU A 151 -13.32 -9.32 22.15
CA LEU A 151 -14.02 -10.58 22.33
C LEU A 151 -13.00 -11.71 22.38
N VAL A 152 -13.11 -12.52 23.43
CA VAL A 152 -12.44 -13.81 23.55
C VAL A 152 -13.53 -14.86 23.66
N THR A 153 -13.43 -15.95 22.91
CA THR A 153 -14.38 -17.07 22.99
C THR A 153 -13.66 -18.35 23.39
N VAL A 154 -14.26 -19.11 24.31
CA VAL A 154 -13.77 -20.43 24.75
C VAL A 154 -14.83 -21.46 24.38
N GLY A 155 -14.49 -22.42 23.50
CA GLY A 155 -15.47 -23.41 23.02
C GLY A 155 -16.69 -22.80 22.32
N GLY A 156 -16.54 -21.61 21.73
CA GLY A 156 -17.64 -20.85 21.10
C GLY A 156 -18.44 -19.96 22.06
N VAL A 157 -18.17 -19.99 23.37
CA VAL A 157 -18.84 -19.14 24.36
C VAL A 157 -18.02 -17.86 24.60
N PRO A 158 -18.60 -16.65 24.48
CA PRO A 158 -17.94 -15.40 24.84
C PRO A 158 -17.50 -15.37 26.31
N ALA A 159 -16.25 -15.00 26.55
CA ALA A 159 -15.77 -14.66 27.88
C ALA A 159 -16.34 -13.30 28.31
N THR A 160 -16.62 -13.15 29.60
CA THR A 160 -17.09 -11.90 30.19
C THR A 160 -15.94 -11.13 30.81
N GLY A 161 -15.89 -9.81 30.65
CA GLY A 161 -14.90 -8.95 31.31
C GLY A 161 -13.50 -9.03 30.70
N VAL A 162 -13.40 -9.10 29.37
CA VAL A 162 -12.13 -8.98 28.64
C VAL A 162 -11.54 -7.59 28.94
N VAL A 163 -10.32 -7.57 29.48
CA VAL A 163 -9.56 -6.37 29.88
C VAL A 163 -8.13 -6.43 29.40
#